data_AF-A0A1Q3HMU4-F1
#
_entry.id   AF-A0A1Q3HMU4-F1
#
_cell.length_a   1.000
_cell.length_b   1.000
_cell.length_c   1.000
_cell.angle_alpha   90.00
_cell.angle_beta   90.00
_cell.angle_gamma   90.00
#
_symmetry.space_group_name_H-M   'P 1'
#
loop_
_entity.id
_entity.type
_entity.pdbx_description
1 polymer ?
#
loop_
_entity_poly.entity_id
_entity_poly.type
_entity_poly.pdbx_seq_one_letter_code
_entity_poly.pdbx_strand_id
1 'polypeptide(L)'
;MKMTMRNVCGALLGLSLAACGPALEEEQGTSQQEASLEAGCTALSSSISSHSCLHSNNPADHLPVTSTSGLTGSTPSINTSHMQYDVTLPAGATGTVKFRPATAGSWAFFRTQGNTITVKNGATTLSPALTHSVSVSGCGLVTVTVYDLTSTTTDYQVDLGTASGNLVGVVAERVEDYRVRYYQDADNDAWGNSSVSVLTACVPPAGYITQRYDCNDANASINPSATEITGNSVDENCNGSLTN
;
A
#
# COMPACT_ATOMS: atom_id res chain seq x y z
N MET A 1 45.22 29.87 -49.86
CA MET A 1 44.36 29.40 -48.76
C MET A 1 42.98 29.99 -48.96
N LYS A 2 42.01 29.15 -49.33
CA LYS A 2 40.64 29.53 -49.70
C LYS A 2 39.72 28.60 -48.89
N MET A 3 38.95 29.17 -47.96
CA MET A 3 37.86 28.45 -47.29
C MET A 3 36.61 28.54 -48.17
N THR A 4 35.93 27.40 -48.34
CA THR A 4 34.62 27.31 -48.98
C THR A 4 33.78 26.29 -48.24
N MET A 5 32.58 26.71 -47.82
CA MET A 5 31.51 25.89 -47.22
C MET A 5 31.04 24.78 -48.17
N ARG A 6 30.61 23.65 -47.60
CA ARG A 6 29.67 22.71 -48.25
C ARG A 6 28.72 22.07 -47.23
N ASN A 7 27.43 22.17 -47.53
CA ASN A 7 26.34 21.37 -46.95
C ASN A 7 26.54 19.88 -47.29
N VAL A 8 26.23 19.00 -46.34
CA VAL A 8 26.00 17.57 -46.62
C VAL A 8 24.69 17.16 -45.98
N CYS A 9 23.72 16.84 -46.85
CA CYS A 9 22.54 16.06 -46.53
C CYS A 9 22.98 14.60 -46.43
N GLY A 10 22.79 13.96 -45.28
CA GLY A 10 23.14 12.56 -45.03
C GLY A 10 21.89 11.73 -44.79
N ALA A 11 21.57 10.86 -45.75
CA ALA A 11 20.55 9.84 -45.64
C ALA A 11 20.92 8.81 -44.57
N LEU A 12 20.00 8.49 -43.66
CA LEU A 12 20.05 7.28 -42.85
C LEU A 12 18.98 6.31 -43.34
N LEU A 13 19.42 5.40 -44.22
CA LEU A 13 18.85 4.07 -44.32
C LEU A 13 19.35 3.28 -43.11
N GLY A 14 18.44 2.85 -42.24
CA GLY A 14 18.76 2.03 -41.06
C GLY A 14 17.68 0.97 -40.84
N LEU A 15 18.03 -0.25 -41.24
CA LEU A 15 17.39 -1.55 -41.05
C LEU A 15 16.28 -1.65 -39.98
N SER A 16 15.10 -2.05 -40.44
CA SER A 16 14.05 -2.68 -39.63
C SER A 16 14.50 -4.09 -39.19
N LEU A 17 14.96 -4.22 -37.95
CA LEU A 17 14.96 -5.52 -37.26
C LEU A 17 13.61 -5.66 -36.54
N ALA A 18 12.76 -6.56 -37.04
CA ALA A 18 11.60 -7.05 -36.32
C ALA A 18 12.09 -7.93 -35.16
N ALA A 19 12.23 -7.34 -33.97
CA ALA A 19 12.33 -8.08 -32.73
C ALA A 19 10.90 -8.40 -32.26
N CYS A 20 10.47 -9.64 -32.47
CA CYS A 20 9.32 -10.22 -31.80
C CYS A 20 9.82 -10.75 -30.44
N GLY A 21 9.71 -9.92 -29.41
CA GLY A 21 9.73 -10.35 -28.00
C GLY A 21 8.35 -10.11 -27.42
N PRO A 22 7.96 -10.78 -26.32
CA PRO A 22 6.70 -10.48 -25.66
C PRO A 22 6.70 -8.98 -25.35
N ALA A 23 5.70 -8.28 -25.87
CA ALA A 23 5.43 -6.93 -25.45
C ALA A 23 5.39 -6.97 -23.92
N LEU A 24 6.23 -6.18 -23.28
CA LEU A 24 5.93 -5.76 -21.92
C LEU A 24 4.54 -5.17 -22.02
N GLU A 25 3.55 -5.89 -21.50
CA GLU A 25 2.18 -5.44 -21.44
C GLU A 25 2.24 -4.01 -20.93
N GLU A 26 1.71 -3.08 -21.71
CA GLU A 26 1.47 -1.73 -21.21
C GLU A 26 0.68 -1.91 -19.92
N GLU A 27 1.32 -1.63 -18.77
CA GLU A 27 0.63 -1.60 -17.50
C GLU A 27 -0.50 -0.57 -17.63
N GLN A 28 -1.71 -1.06 -17.90
CA GLN A 28 -2.90 -0.25 -17.79
C GLN A 28 -2.99 0.25 -16.35
N GLY A 29 -2.83 1.56 -16.18
CA GLY A 29 -3.34 2.26 -15.00
C GLY A 29 -2.48 3.37 -14.41
N THR A 30 -1.90 4.27 -15.20
CA THR A 30 -1.23 5.49 -14.69
C THR A 30 -2.19 6.55 -14.08
N SER A 31 -3.36 6.16 -13.57
CA SER A 31 -4.27 7.08 -12.86
C SER A 31 -4.75 6.61 -11.47
N GLN A 32 -4.44 5.38 -11.05
CA GLN A 32 -4.85 4.89 -9.72
C GLN A 32 -3.83 5.15 -8.60
N GLN A 33 -2.63 5.63 -8.95
CA GLN A 33 -1.51 5.76 -8.02
C GLN A 33 -1.63 6.95 -7.05
N GLU A 34 -2.65 7.81 -7.22
CA GLU A 34 -2.86 9.02 -6.42
C GLU A 34 -4.28 9.12 -5.81
N ALA A 35 -5.13 8.12 -6.00
CA ALA A 35 -6.45 8.12 -5.39
C ALA A 35 -6.35 7.71 -3.90
N SER A 36 -7.09 8.42 -3.05
CA SER A 36 -7.35 8.02 -1.65
C SER A 36 -7.89 6.59 -1.55
N LEU A 37 -8.01 6.10 -0.32
CA LEU A 37 -8.54 4.79 0.04
C LEU A 37 -9.80 4.47 -0.76
N GLU A 38 -9.81 3.29 -1.35
CA GLU A 38 -10.83 2.86 -2.29
C GLU A 38 -12.21 2.78 -1.63
N ALA A 39 -13.24 3.20 -2.37
CA ALA A 39 -14.61 3.06 -1.91
C ALA A 39 -14.96 1.59 -1.66
N GLY A 40 -15.51 1.29 -0.48
CA GLY A 40 -15.86 -0.08 -0.09
C GLY A 40 -14.73 -0.87 0.58
N CYS A 41 -13.56 -0.25 0.82
CA CYS A 41 -12.51 -0.85 1.63
C CYS A 41 -13.01 -1.13 3.05
N THR A 42 -13.03 -2.40 3.46
CA THR A 42 -13.46 -2.82 4.80
C THR A 42 -12.29 -3.16 5.73
N ALA A 43 -11.12 -3.44 5.16
CA ALA A 43 -9.87 -3.67 5.87
C ALA A 43 -8.68 -3.41 4.93
N LEU A 44 -7.55 -2.98 5.51
CA LEU A 44 -6.29 -2.84 4.79
C LEU A 44 -5.66 -4.20 4.49
N SER A 45 -4.84 -4.26 3.44
CA SER A 45 -4.08 -5.47 3.09
C SER A 45 -3.14 -5.88 4.23
N SER A 46 -2.75 -7.17 4.23
CA SER A 46 -1.76 -7.67 5.18
C SER A 46 -0.37 -7.05 4.96
N SER A 47 -0.08 -6.50 3.78
CA SER A 47 1.20 -5.87 3.44
C SER A 47 1.51 -4.70 4.37
N ILE A 48 0.62 -3.69 4.43
CA ILE A 48 0.82 -2.52 5.29
C ILE A 48 0.81 -2.90 6.78
N SER A 49 -0.10 -3.79 7.18
CA SER A 49 -0.18 -4.22 8.58
C SER A 49 1.09 -4.93 9.03
N SER A 50 1.62 -5.84 8.21
CA SER A 50 2.88 -6.54 8.50
C SER A 50 4.07 -5.59 8.52
N HIS A 51 4.12 -4.64 7.59
CA HIS A 51 5.17 -3.63 7.53
C HIS A 51 5.17 -2.73 8.77
N SER A 52 4.01 -2.19 9.17
CA SER A 52 3.90 -1.39 10.41
C SER A 52 4.33 -2.18 11.64
N CYS A 53 4.05 -3.48 11.67
CA CYS A 53 4.49 -4.37 12.74
C CYS A 53 6.00 -4.57 12.79
N LEU A 54 6.73 -4.49 11.65
CA LEU A 54 8.20 -4.53 11.66
C LEU A 54 8.76 -3.35 12.47
N HIS A 55 8.24 -2.15 12.26
CA HIS A 55 8.63 -0.96 13.03
C HIS A 55 8.23 -1.07 14.49
N SER A 56 7.02 -1.57 14.76
CA SER A 56 6.54 -1.74 16.13
C SER A 56 7.32 -2.77 16.95
N ASN A 57 7.90 -3.76 16.28
CA ASN A 57 8.68 -4.82 16.91
C ASN A 57 10.19 -4.54 16.90
N ASN A 58 10.64 -3.43 16.31
CA ASN A 58 12.05 -3.05 16.22
C ASN A 58 12.35 -1.85 17.13
N PRO A 59 12.92 -2.04 18.33
CA PRO A 59 13.21 -0.95 19.26
C PRO A 59 14.09 0.17 18.70
N ALA A 60 14.87 -0.07 17.64
CA ALA A 60 15.67 0.97 16.98
C ALA A 60 14.81 1.99 16.23
N ASP A 61 13.58 1.62 15.84
CA ASP A 61 12.63 2.48 15.14
C ASP A 61 11.74 3.27 16.12
N HIS A 62 11.96 3.13 17.43
CA HIS A 62 11.15 3.80 18.45
C HIS A 62 11.66 5.21 18.77
N LEU A 63 10.79 6.20 18.59
CA LEU A 63 11.04 7.59 18.94
C LEU A 63 10.11 8.04 20.08
N PRO A 64 10.64 8.35 21.27
CA PRO A 64 9.84 8.87 22.35
C PRO A 64 9.38 10.30 22.05
N VAL A 65 8.09 10.58 22.24
CA VAL A 65 7.52 11.93 22.13
C VAL A 65 6.56 12.21 23.28
N THR A 66 6.57 13.44 23.80
CA THR A 66 5.61 13.86 24.84
C THR A 66 4.56 14.75 24.22
N SER A 67 3.33 14.27 24.19
CA SER A 67 2.19 15.00 23.64
C SER A 67 1.83 16.24 24.48
N THR A 68 1.06 17.16 23.89
CA THR A 68 0.55 18.35 24.57
C THR A 68 -0.95 18.25 24.83
N SER A 69 -1.48 19.10 25.72
CA SER A 69 -2.93 19.28 25.84
C SER A 69 -3.42 20.26 24.76
N GLY A 70 -3.83 19.73 23.60
CA GLY A 70 -4.22 20.53 22.44
C GLY A 70 -3.03 21.00 21.60
N LEU A 71 -3.34 21.59 20.44
CA LEU A 71 -2.35 22.06 19.48
C LEU A 71 -1.75 23.40 19.91
N THR A 72 -0.43 23.44 20.08
CA THR A 72 0.35 24.63 20.42
C THR A 72 1.61 24.70 19.54
N GLY A 73 2.36 25.80 19.66
CA GLY A 73 3.67 25.92 19.00
C GLY A 73 4.65 24.80 19.39
N SER A 74 4.57 24.29 20.63
CA SER A 74 5.46 23.25 21.16
C SER A 74 4.99 21.82 20.92
N THR A 75 3.80 21.60 20.36
CA THR A 75 3.31 20.26 20.04
C THR A 75 4.30 19.54 19.13
N PRO A 76 4.77 18.33 19.49
CA PRO A 76 5.75 17.58 18.70
C PRO A 76 5.11 16.98 17.44
N SER A 77 5.93 16.69 16.44
CA SER A 77 5.50 16.05 15.20
C SER A 77 5.86 14.56 15.15
N ILE A 78 5.00 13.77 14.52
CA ILE A 78 5.19 12.33 14.30
C ILE A 78 5.31 11.99 12.79
N ASN A 79 6.20 12.68 12.08
CA ASN A 79 6.24 12.71 10.60
C ASN A 79 7.30 11.82 9.94
N THR A 80 8.25 11.30 10.70
CA THR A 80 9.32 10.47 10.16
C THR A 80 8.72 9.14 9.75
N SER A 81 8.83 8.81 8.46
CA SER A 81 8.44 7.50 7.93
C SER A 81 9.23 6.38 8.61
N HIS A 82 8.65 5.18 8.63
CA HIS A 82 9.34 3.97 9.10
C HIS A 82 9.75 4.00 10.58
N MET A 83 8.99 4.71 11.41
CA MET A 83 9.22 4.81 12.85
C MET A 83 7.96 4.43 13.63
N GLN A 84 8.15 3.87 14.83
CA GLN A 84 7.15 3.89 15.88
C GLN A 84 7.38 5.11 16.78
N TYR A 85 6.35 5.91 17.00
CA TYR A 85 6.36 6.97 17.99
C TYR A 85 5.77 6.47 19.31
N ASP A 86 6.59 6.46 20.35
CA ASP A 86 6.16 6.13 21.72
C ASP A 86 5.62 7.40 22.37
N VAL A 87 4.32 7.65 22.16
CA VAL A 87 3.66 8.89 22.59
C VAL A 87 3.29 8.81 24.06
N THR A 88 3.98 9.60 24.88
CA THR A 88 3.62 9.81 26.28
C THR A 88 2.48 10.83 26.36
N LEU A 89 1.35 10.39 26.91
CA LEU A 89 0.18 11.20 27.22
C LEU A 89 0.34 11.87 28.61
N PRO A 90 -0.20 13.07 28.83
CA PRO A 90 -0.32 13.61 30.18
C PRO A 90 -1.12 12.62 31.06
N ALA A 91 -0.72 12.46 32.32
CA ALA A 91 -1.23 11.41 33.18
C ALA A 91 -2.78 11.43 33.28
N GLY A 92 -3.42 10.31 32.89
CA GLY A 92 -4.87 10.14 32.90
C GLY A 92 -5.63 10.87 31.78
N ALA A 93 -4.94 11.45 30.80
CA ALA A 93 -5.52 12.36 29.81
C ALA A 93 -5.35 11.90 28.36
N THR A 94 -6.05 12.62 27.48
CA THR A 94 -5.79 12.64 26.04
C THR A 94 -4.50 13.41 25.74
N GLY A 95 -3.90 13.17 24.57
CA GLY A 95 -2.71 13.90 24.13
C GLY A 95 -2.81 14.33 22.68
N THR A 96 -2.14 15.42 22.33
CA THR A 96 -2.09 15.95 20.97
C THR A 96 -0.66 15.89 20.43
N VAL A 97 -0.53 15.43 19.17
CA VAL A 97 0.68 15.52 18.34
C VAL A 97 0.34 16.18 17.00
N LYS A 98 1.36 16.62 16.26
CA LYS A 98 1.23 17.12 14.89
C LYS A 98 1.55 16.03 13.89
N PHE A 99 0.83 16.03 12.79
CA PHE A 99 1.19 15.25 11.62
C PHE A 99 1.14 16.10 10.36
N ARG A 100 2.17 16.06 9.52
CA ARG A 100 2.19 16.69 8.20
C ARG A 100 2.66 15.66 7.19
N PRO A 101 1.77 15.18 6.31
CA PRO A 101 2.15 14.20 5.33
C PRO A 101 3.11 14.81 4.30
N ALA A 102 4.10 14.02 3.85
CA ALA A 102 4.98 14.42 2.76
C ALA A 102 4.22 14.55 1.42
N THR A 103 3.24 13.67 1.21
CA THR A 103 2.38 13.63 0.03
C THR A 103 0.92 13.49 0.45
N ALA A 104 0.01 14.15 -0.26
CA ALA A 104 -1.42 13.97 -0.04
C ALA A 104 -1.85 12.51 -0.33
N GLY A 105 -2.87 12.05 0.38
CA GLY A 105 -3.39 10.69 0.25
C GLY A 105 -3.97 10.17 1.56
N SER A 106 -4.21 8.86 1.61
CA SER A 106 -4.69 8.17 2.79
C SER A 106 -3.54 7.76 3.69
N TRP A 107 -3.64 8.15 4.95
CA TRP A 107 -2.63 7.83 5.97
C TRP A 107 -3.25 6.98 7.06
N ALA A 108 -2.61 5.84 7.31
CA ALA A 108 -3.00 4.88 8.33
C ALA A 108 -2.22 5.14 9.62
N PHE A 109 -2.95 5.32 10.72
CA PHE A 109 -2.40 5.47 12.06
C PHE A 109 -2.63 4.19 12.87
N PHE A 110 -1.64 3.31 12.86
CA PHE A 110 -1.61 2.11 13.67
C PHE A 110 -1.27 2.46 15.11
N ARG A 111 -1.92 1.80 16.06
CA ARG A 111 -1.71 2.04 17.50
C ARG A 111 -1.56 0.73 18.25
N THR A 112 -0.72 0.78 19.27
CA THR A 112 -0.52 -0.31 20.25
C THR A 112 -1.69 -0.49 21.22
N GLN A 113 -2.66 0.43 21.21
CA GLN A 113 -3.86 0.36 22.04
C GLN A 113 -5.11 0.75 21.25
N GLY A 114 -6.28 0.31 21.70
CA GLY A 114 -7.58 0.64 21.13
C GLY A 114 -8.08 2.06 21.43
N ASN A 115 -7.22 2.96 21.89
CA ASN A 115 -7.59 4.34 22.21
C ASN A 115 -8.03 5.08 20.94
N THR A 116 -8.99 6.00 21.06
CA THR A 116 -9.48 6.77 19.91
C THR A 116 -8.36 7.63 19.32
N ILE A 117 -8.44 7.91 18.02
CA ILE A 117 -7.61 8.90 17.36
C ILE A 117 -8.52 9.81 16.55
N THR A 118 -8.35 11.12 16.70
CA THR A 118 -9.13 12.14 15.99
C THR A 118 -8.16 13.05 15.26
N VAL A 119 -8.34 13.19 13.95
CA VAL A 119 -7.50 14.09 13.14
C VAL A 119 -8.28 15.35 12.77
N LYS A 120 -7.65 16.52 12.91
CA LYS A 120 -8.24 17.81 12.57
C LYS A 120 -7.33 18.61 11.65
N ASN A 121 -7.95 19.39 10.75
CA ASN A 121 -7.29 20.43 9.96
C ASN A 121 -7.84 21.78 10.40
N GLY A 122 -7.07 22.53 11.20
CA GLY A 122 -7.57 23.71 11.90
C GLY A 122 -8.75 23.34 12.81
N ALA A 123 -9.89 24.00 12.62
CA ALA A 123 -11.11 23.74 13.39
C ALA A 123 -11.92 22.52 12.91
N THR A 124 -11.62 21.99 11.72
CA THR A 124 -12.40 20.91 11.10
C THR A 124 -11.92 19.56 11.59
N THR A 125 -12.82 18.78 12.19
CA THR A 125 -12.54 17.36 12.50
C THR A 125 -12.81 16.51 11.27
N LEU A 126 -11.83 15.72 10.87
CA LEU A 126 -11.94 14.82 9.73
C LEU A 126 -12.71 13.57 10.13
N SER A 127 -13.49 13.04 9.20
CA SER A 127 -14.10 11.72 9.37
C SER A 127 -13.07 10.64 9.01
N PRO A 128 -12.93 9.57 9.80
CA PRO A 128 -12.15 8.41 9.41
C PRO A 128 -12.63 7.82 8.09
N ALA A 129 -11.71 7.50 7.19
CA ALA A 129 -12.01 6.74 5.97
C ALA A 129 -12.22 5.25 6.29
N LEU A 130 -11.46 4.73 7.27
CA LEU A 130 -11.52 3.34 7.71
C LEU A 130 -11.07 3.24 9.17
N THR A 131 -11.63 2.29 9.92
CA THR A 131 -11.11 1.87 11.23
C THR A 131 -11.36 0.39 11.42
N HIS A 132 -10.32 -0.37 11.78
CA HIS A 132 -10.46 -1.78 12.10
C HIS A 132 -9.40 -2.25 13.10
N SER A 133 -9.59 -3.48 13.60
CA SER A 133 -8.62 -4.17 14.45
C SER A 133 -7.46 -4.70 13.61
N VAL A 134 -6.26 -4.64 14.19
CA VAL A 134 -5.05 -5.21 13.61
C VAL A 134 -4.85 -6.59 14.24
N SER A 135 -4.57 -7.60 13.41
CA SER A 135 -4.40 -8.98 13.87
C SER A 135 -3.25 -9.63 13.11
N VAL A 136 -2.03 -9.19 13.45
CA VAL A 136 -0.78 -9.75 12.94
C VAL A 136 -0.11 -10.52 14.06
N SER A 137 0.27 -11.78 13.80
CA SER A 137 0.91 -12.64 14.80
C SER A 137 2.21 -12.01 15.32
N GLY A 138 2.35 -11.91 16.65
CA GLY A 138 3.53 -11.33 17.29
C GLY A 138 3.65 -9.81 17.16
N CYS A 139 2.58 -9.10 16.79
CA CYS A 139 2.57 -7.65 16.68
C CYS A 139 1.87 -6.98 17.87
N GLY A 140 2.46 -5.90 18.38
CA GLY A 140 1.87 -5.09 19.45
C GLY A 140 0.79 -4.10 18.99
N LEU A 141 0.65 -3.87 17.69
CA LEU A 141 -0.37 -3.00 17.12
C LEU A 141 -1.73 -3.70 17.14
N VAL A 142 -2.77 -3.01 17.62
CA VAL A 142 -4.11 -3.59 17.84
C VAL A 142 -5.21 -2.90 17.06
N THR A 143 -5.00 -1.67 16.62
CA THR A 143 -6.00 -0.93 15.83
C THR A 143 -5.34 0.00 14.83
N VAL A 144 -6.01 0.23 13.72
CA VAL A 144 -5.64 1.21 12.70
C VAL A 144 -6.84 2.07 12.39
N THR A 145 -6.59 3.37 12.20
CA THR A 145 -7.58 4.31 11.66
C THR A 145 -6.92 5.06 10.51
N VAL A 146 -7.64 5.14 9.38
CA VAL A 146 -7.18 5.80 8.16
C VAL A 146 -7.88 7.15 8.01
N TYR A 147 -7.12 8.17 7.62
CA TYR A 147 -7.64 9.48 7.26
C TYR A 147 -7.11 9.92 5.90
N ASP A 148 -7.95 10.60 5.13
CA ASP A 148 -7.55 11.23 3.88
C ASP A 148 -7.02 12.64 4.17
N LEU A 149 -5.72 12.82 3.94
CA LEU A 149 -5.00 14.05 4.23
C LEU A 149 -4.60 14.73 2.93
N THR A 150 -5.25 15.86 2.64
CA THR A 150 -5.11 16.58 1.37
C THR A 150 -4.06 17.69 1.39
N SER A 151 -3.66 18.19 2.56
CA SER A 151 -2.68 19.28 2.70
C SER A 151 -1.31 18.73 3.05
N THR A 152 -0.28 19.08 2.27
CA THR A 152 1.12 18.78 2.56
C THR A 152 1.86 19.94 3.22
N THR A 153 1.18 21.06 3.43
CA THR A 153 1.76 22.31 3.94
C THR A 153 1.25 22.69 5.32
N THR A 154 0.15 22.09 5.77
CA THR A 154 -0.47 22.35 7.07
C THR A 154 -0.21 21.20 8.03
N ASP A 155 0.07 21.52 9.30
CA ASP A 155 0.11 20.50 10.35
C ASP A 155 -1.32 20.12 10.73
N TYR A 156 -1.65 18.85 10.58
CA TYR A 156 -2.84 18.26 11.16
C TYR A 156 -2.64 18.10 12.67
N GLN A 157 -3.70 18.40 13.42
CA GLN A 157 -3.79 18.06 14.83
C GLN A 157 -4.23 16.60 14.95
N VAL A 158 -3.44 15.76 15.60
CA VAL A 158 -3.75 14.36 15.87
C VAL A 158 -3.97 14.21 17.37
N ASP A 159 -5.22 14.06 17.77
CA ASP A 159 -5.63 13.87 19.16
C ASP A 159 -5.74 12.36 19.45
N LEU A 160 -4.95 11.89 20.40
CA LEU A 160 -5.02 10.55 20.97
C LEU A 160 -5.93 10.57 22.19
N GLY A 161 -6.95 9.71 22.17
CA GLY A 161 -7.85 9.47 23.27
C GLY A 161 -7.17 8.82 24.48
N THR A 162 -7.95 8.62 25.54
CA THR A 162 -7.47 7.97 26.78
C THR A 162 -6.91 6.58 26.49
N ALA A 163 -5.73 6.31 27.01
CA ALA A 163 -5.04 5.02 26.92
C ALA A 163 -5.03 4.31 28.27
N SER A 164 -4.78 3.00 28.26
CA SER A 164 -4.35 2.28 29.46
C SER A 164 -2.93 2.74 29.83
N GLY A 165 -2.78 3.32 31.03
CA GLY A 165 -1.56 4.02 31.41
C GLY A 165 -1.41 5.36 30.70
N ASN A 166 -0.20 5.69 30.26
CA ASN A 166 0.11 6.97 29.63
C ASN A 166 1.00 6.85 28.39
N LEU A 167 1.14 5.66 27.81
CA LEU A 167 2.00 5.44 26.64
C LEU A 167 1.21 4.78 25.51
N VAL A 168 1.24 5.41 24.33
CA VAL A 168 0.66 4.85 23.09
C VAL A 168 1.72 4.85 22.02
N GLY A 169 2.15 3.67 21.58
CA GLY A 169 2.92 3.50 20.35
C GLY A 169 2.04 3.80 19.13
N VAL A 170 2.50 4.67 18.23
CA VAL A 170 1.83 5.07 16.98
C VAL A 170 2.78 4.87 15.80
N VAL A 171 2.33 4.15 14.78
CA VAL A 171 3.03 4.02 13.48
C VAL A 171 2.14 4.65 12.42
N ALA A 172 2.69 5.61 11.67
CA ALA A 172 1.99 6.28 10.58
C ALA A 172 2.54 5.80 9.23
N GLU A 173 1.69 5.25 8.37
CA GLU A 173 2.07 4.73 7.06
C GLU A 173 1.16 5.32 5.97
N ARG A 174 1.74 5.62 4.81
CA ARG A 174 0.97 6.01 3.63
C ARG A 174 0.34 4.76 3.02
N VAL A 175 -0.97 4.76 2.83
CA VAL A 175 -1.71 3.57 2.40
C VAL A 175 -1.36 3.18 0.96
N GLU A 176 -1.18 4.16 0.08
CA GLU A 176 -0.95 3.92 -1.35
C GLU A 176 0.41 3.23 -1.64
N ASP A 177 1.35 3.28 -0.70
CA ASP A 177 2.67 2.64 -0.85
C ASP A 177 2.59 1.11 -0.71
N TYR A 178 1.45 0.58 -0.27
CA TYR A 178 1.23 -0.86 -0.01
C TYR A 178 0.12 -1.47 -0.88
N ARG A 179 -0.16 -0.86 -2.04
CA ARG A 179 -1.08 -1.45 -3.02
C ARG A 179 -0.54 -2.80 -3.51
N VAL A 180 -1.39 -3.81 -3.48
CA VAL A 180 -1.12 -5.17 -3.97
C VAL A 180 -2.01 -5.43 -5.19
N ARG A 181 -1.44 -6.08 -6.20
CA ARG A 181 -2.21 -6.54 -7.36
C ARG A 181 -2.80 -7.92 -7.05
N TYR A 182 -4.11 -8.05 -7.23
CA TYR A 182 -4.83 -9.30 -7.14
C TYR A 182 -5.46 -9.64 -8.49
N TYR A 183 -5.62 -10.91 -8.77
CA TYR A 183 -6.08 -11.51 -10.02
C TYR A 183 -7.34 -12.32 -9.75
N GLN A 184 -8.33 -12.24 -10.63
CA GLN A 184 -9.57 -13.00 -10.50
C GLN A 184 -9.25 -14.50 -10.52
N ASP A 185 -9.83 -15.25 -9.59
CA ASP A 185 -9.78 -16.71 -9.46
C ASP A 185 -11.23 -17.21 -9.55
N ALA A 186 -11.68 -17.48 -10.78
CA ALA A 186 -13.07 -17.77 -11.10
C ALA A 186 -13.44 -19.25 -10.95
N ASP A 187 -12.47 -20.17 -11.01
CA ASP A 187 -12.69 -21.61 -10.83
C ASP A 187 -12.21 -22.17 -9.47
N ASN A 188 -11.65 -21.30 -8.62
CA ASN A 188 -11.26 -21.57 -7.24
C ASN A 188 -10.10 -22.57 -7.08
N ASP A 189 -9.11 -22.49 -7.95
CA ASP A 189 -7.92 -23.35 -7.92
C ASP A 189 -6.65 -22.70 -7.33
N ALA A 190 -6.80 -21.46 -6.84
CA ALA A 190 -5.75 -20.63 -6.26
C ALA A 190 -4.72 -20.06 -7.25
N TRP A 191 -5.03 -20.06 -8.55
CA TRP A 191 -4.34 -19.29 -9.57
C TRP A 191 -5.29 -18.28 -10.19
N GLY A 192 -4.76 -17.10 -10.49
CA GLY A 192 -5.58 -16.00 -11.00
C GLY A 192 -5.30 -15.67 -12.46
N ASN A 193 -6.35 -15.23 -13.14
CA ASN A 193 -6.33 -14.73 -14.51
C ASN A 193 -5.56 -13.41 -14.62
N SER A 194 -4.43 -13.44 -15.33
CA SER A 194 -3.56 -12.27 -15.52
C SER A 194 -4.24 -11.10 -16.23
N SER A 195 -5.25 -11.36 -17.06
CA SER A 195 -5.99 -10.33 -17.81
C SER A 195 -7.08 -9.64 -16.99
N VAL A 196 -7.46 -10.19 -15.82
CA VAL A 196 -8.48 -9.61 -14.95
C VAL A 196 -7.87 -9.36 -13.57
N SER A 197 -7.35 -8.15 -13.35
CA SER A 197 -6.69 -7.79 -12.09
C SER A 197 -7.20 -6.47 -11.49
N VAL A 198 -7.02 -6.34 -10.18
CA VAL A 198 -7.26 -5.13 -9.40
C VAL A 198 -6.00 -4.76 -8.63
N LEU A 199 -5.67 -3.46 -8.56
CA LEU A 199 -4.57 -2.95 -7.76
C LEU A 199 -5.14 -2.18 -6.56
N THR A 200 -5.02 -2.72 -5.35
CA THR A 200 -5.62 -2.10 -4.17
C THR A 200 -4.79 -2.22 -2.90
N ALA A 201 -4.91 -1.22 -2.01
CA ALA A 201 -4.32 -1.28 -0.67
C ALA A 201 -5.21 -2.03 0.34
N CYS A 202 -6.41 -2.45 -0.07
CA CYS A 202 -7.35 -3.20 0.75
C CYS A 202 -7.07 -4.71 0.71
N VAL A 203 -7.79 -5.45 1.55
CA VAL A 203 -7.92 -6.91 1.40
C VAL A 203 -8.43 -7.26 0.00
N PRO A 204 -8.06 -8.43 -0.57
CA PRO A 204 -8.55 -8.84 -1.87
C PRO A 204 -10.09 -8.86 -1.89
N PRO A 205 -10.72 -8.40 -2.98
CA PRO A 205 -12.14 -8.69 -3.22
C PRO A 205 -12.40 -10.20 -3.23
N ALA A 206 -13.64 -10.61 -2.95
CA ALA A 206 -14.00 -12.02 -3.05
C ALA A 206 -13.75 -12.56 -4.46
N GLY A 207 -13.12 -13.75 -4.55
CA GLY A 207 -12.74 -14.36 -5.83
C GLY A 207 -11.50 -13.75 -6.47
N TYR A 208 -10.63 -13.09 -5.69
CA TYR A 208 -9.33 -12.60 -6.16
C TYR A 208 -8.19 -13.12 -5.29
N ILE A 209 -7.05 -13.45 -5.91
CA ILE A 209 -5.83 -13.95 -5.27
C ILE A 209 -4.59 -13.22 -5.78
N THR A 210 -3.46 -13.31 -5.08
CA THR A 210 -2.19 -12.71 -5.52
C THR A 210 -1.46 -13.55 -6.57
N GLN A 211 -1.75 -14.85 -6.61
CA GLN A 211 -1.13 -15.77 -7.55
C GLN A 211 -1.70 -15.53 -8.95
N ARG A 212 -0.84 -15.56 -9.97
CA ARG A 212 -1.21 -15.24 -11.35
C ARG A 212 -0.73 -16.33 -12.31
N TYR A 213 -1.16 -16.23 -13.55
CA TYR A 213 -0.84 -17.14 -14.67
C TYR A 213 -1.74 -18.36 -14.77
N ASP A 214 -2.99 -18.23 -14.33
CA ASP A 214 -4.00 -19.15 -14.80
C ASP A 214 -4.26 -18.95 -16.30
N CYS A 215 -4.02 -19.99 -17.09
CA CYS A 215 -4.26 -20.01 -18.53
C CYS A 215 -5.69 -20.44 -18.90
N ASN A 216 -6.45 -21.00 -17.96
CA ASN A 216 -7.85 -21.37 -18.13
C ASN A 216 -8.65 -21.26 -16.81
N ASP A 217 -8.96 -20.01 -16.45
CA ASP A 217 -9.76 -19.55 -15.29
C ASP A 217 -11.24 -20.00 -15.30
N ALA A 218 -11.56 -21.04 -16.06
CA ALA A 218 -12.85 -21.72 -16.07
C ALA A 218 -12.70 -23.23 -15.79
N ASN A 219 -11.48 -23.71 -15.52
CA ASN A 219 -11.18 -25.11 -15.27
C ASN A 219 -10.03 -25.28 -14.26
N ALA A 220 -10.42 -25.53 -13.01
CA ALA A 220 -9.53 -25.76 -11.87
C ALA A 220 -8.49 -26.90 -12.01
N SER A 221 -8.56 -27.69 -13.09
CA SER A 221 -7.56 -28.71 -13.41
C SER A 221 -6.44 -28.21 -14.34
N ILE A 222 -6.51 -26.96 -14.81
CA ILE A 222 -5.57 -26.34 -15.73
C ILE A 222 -5.04 -25.06 -15.06
N ASN A 223 -3.86 -25.15 -14.47
CA ASN A 223 -3.18 -24.06 -13.81
C ASN A 223 -1.69 -24.38 -13.67
N PRO A 224 -0.82 -23.41 -13.32
CA PRO A 224 0.62 -23.65 -13.23
C PRO A 224 1.10 -24.73 -12.26
N SER A 225 0.24 -25.24 -11.38
CA SER A 225 0.56 -26.36 -10.49
C SER A 225 0.01 -27.72 -10.96
N ALA A 226 -0.76 -27.75 -12.05
CA ALA A 226 -1.31 -28.97 -12.59
C ALA A 226 -0.22 -29.88 -13.17
N THR A 227 -0.52 -31.18 -13.24
CA THR A 227 0.36 -32.16 -13.87
C THR A 227 0.02 -32.27 -15.34
N GLU A 228 1.04 -32.16 -16.18
CA GLU A 228 0.90 -32.28 -17.64
C GLU A 228 0.43 -33.68 -18.06
N ILE A 229 -0.59 -33.73 -18.92
CA ILE A 229 -1.10 -34.95 -19.53
C ILE A 229 -0.57 -35.05 -20.96
N THR A 230 0.59 -35.69 -21.10
CA THR A 230 1.26 -35.82 -22.40
C THR A 230 0.35 -36.45 -23.46
N GLY A 231 0.17 -35.76 -24.59
CA GLY A 231 -0.50 -36.28 -25.78
C GLY A 231 -2.01 -36.04 -25.85
N ASN A 232 -2.60 -35.26 -24.93
CA ASN A 232 -4.00 -34.83 -25.04
C ASN A 232 -4.19 -33.46 -25.74
N SER A 233 -3.09 -32.77 -26.10
CA SER A 233 -3.08 -31.45 -26.75
C SER A 233 -3.65 -30.31 -25.90
N VAL A 234 -3.61 -30.45 -24.58
CA VAL A 234 -3.91 -29.41 -23.59
C VAL A 234 -2.60 -29.10 -22.85
N ASP A 235 -2.39 -27.84 -22.49
CA ASP A 235 -1.30 -27.42 -21.59
C ASP A 235 -1.93 -27.29 -20.20
N GLU A 236 -1.82 -28.33 -19.38
CA GLU A 236 -2.43 -28.29 -18.05
C GLU A 236 -1.67 -27.36 -17.12
N ASN A 237 -0.35 -27.34 -17.23
CA ASN A 237 0.52 -26.63 -16.29
C ASN A 237 0.85 -25.19 -16.73
N CYS A 238 0.14 -24.68 -17.73
CA CYS A 238 0.26 -23.31 -18.24
C CYS A 238 1.71 -22.88 -18.54
N ASN A 239 2.58 -23.80 -18.93
CA ASN A 239 4.00 -23.52 -19.16
C ASN A 239 4.31 -23.20 -20.64
N GLY A 240 3.31 -23.27 -21.52
CA GLY A 240 3.44 -23.05 -22.96
C GLY A 240 3.95 -24.26 -23.74
N SER A 241 4.01 -25.44 -23.13
CA SER A 241 4.50 -26.70 -23.70
C SER A 241 3.53 -27.85 -23.42
N LEU A 242 3.17 -28.59 -24.47
CA LEU A 242 2.30 -29.78 -24.41
C LEU A 242 3.05 -31.06 -23.94
N THR A 243 4.22 -30.86 -23.33
CA THR A 243 5.13 -31.91 -22.90
C THR A 243 5.83 -31.50 -21.61
N ASN A 244 5.99 -32.47 -20.70
CA ASN A 244 6.65 -32.34 -19.41
C ASN A 244 8.17 -32.09 -19.52
#